data_AF-A0A7X9PIU1-F1
#
_entry.id   AF-A0A7X9PIU1-F1
#
_cell.length_a   1.000
_cell.length_b   1.000
_cell.length_c   1.000
_cell.angle_alpha   90.00
_cell.angle_beta   90.00
_cell.angle_gamma   90.00
#
_symmetry.space_group_name_H-M   'P 1'
#
loop_
_entity.id
_entity.type
_entity.pdbx_description
1 polymer ?
#
loop_
_entity_poly.entity_id
_entity_poly.type
_entity_poly.pdbx_seq_one_letter_code
_entity_poly.pdbx_strand_id
1 'polypeptide(L)'
;MNNKQPKYFSIKELFRTDDYVIPIYQRNYEWGEPEITQLIQDIVDYLLKSKDTEYYIGSLIVYERKLGSDVKYEIIDGQQRLTTLTILLDVIKLN
;
A
#
# COMPACT_ATOMS: atom_id res chain seq x y z
N MET A 1 20.19 14.82 8.18
CA MET A 1 19.04 13.92 7.98
C MET A 1 18.08 14.61 7.03
N ASN A 2 17.88 14.10 5.81
CA ASN A 2 16.96 14.75 4.86
C ASN A 2 15.55 14.67 5.43
N ASN A 3 14.95 15.83 5.69
CA ASN A 3 13.63 15.98 6.30
C ASN A 3 12.55 15.65 5.27
N LYS A 4 12.42 14.37 4.89
CA LYS A 4 11.36 13.92 3.98
C LYS A 4 10.06 13.84 4.78
N GLN A 5 9.14 14.76 4.53
CA GLN A 5 7.80 14.69 5.09
C GLN A 5 7.02 13.53 4.47
N PRO A 6 6.08 12.91 5.22
CA PRO A 6 5.20 11.90 4.66
C PRO A 6 4.33 12.53 3.57
N LYS A 7 4.21 11.83 2.44
CA LYS A 7 3.23 12.15 1.40
C LYS A 7 1.98 11.32 1.66
N TYR A 8 0.82 11.95 1.59
CA TYR A 8 -0.48 11.28 1.71
C TYR A 8 -0.97 10.92 0.31
N PHE A 9 -1.45 9.70 0.16
CA PHE A 9 -1.99 9.18 -1.09
C PHE A 9 -3.29 8.45 -0.80
N SER A 10 -4.28 8.66 -1.67
CA SER A 10 -5.37 7.70 -1.83
C SER A 10 -4.84 6.39 -2.42
N ILE A 11 -5.58 5.30 -2.23
CA ILE A 11 -5.27 4.01 -2.88
C ILE A 11 -5.13 4.18 -4.40
N LYS A 12 -5.99 4.99 -5.02
CA LYS A 12 -5.95 5.23 -6.46
C LYS A 12 -4.65 5.92 -6.90
N GLU A 13 -4.14 6.86 -6.13
CA GLU A 13 -2.89 7.54 -6.47
C GLU A 13 -1.69 6.62 -6.27
N LEU A 14 -1.66 5.88 -5.15
CA LEU A 14 -0.59 4.92 -4.83
C LEU A 14 -0.35 3.92 -5.97
N PHE A 15 -1.42 3.42 -6.62
CA PHE A 15 -1.31 2.43 -7.69
C PHE A 15 -1.19 3.04 -9.12
N ARG A 16 -1.05 4.37 -9.27
CA ARG A 16 -0.94 5.03 -10.59
C ARG A 16 0.41 5.68 -10.89
N THR A 17 1.14 6.13 -9.87
CA THR A 17 2.21 7.12 -10.08
C THR A 17 3.62 6.56 -10.06
N ASP A 18 3.88 5.54 -9.25
CA ASP A 18 5.25 5.22 -8.84
C ASP A 18 5.57 3.72 -8.96
N ASP A 19 6.81 3.43 -9.36
CA ASP A 19 7.34 2.07 -9.43
C ASP A 19 7.80 1.59 -8.04
N TYR A 20 6.90 0.93 -7.32
CA TYR A 20 7.20 0.27 -6.06
C TYR A 20 7.80 -1.11 -6.29
N VAL A 21 8.91 -1.41 -5.62
CA VAL A 21 9.63 -2.68 -5.76
C VAL A 21 9.76 -3.35 -4.40
N ILE A 22 9.38 -4.62 -4.30
CA ILE A 22 9.68 -5.47 -3.15
C ILE A 22 11.09 -6.03 -3.36
N PRO A 23 12.10 -5.62 -2.56
CA PRO A 23 13.46 -6.12 -2.73
C PRO A 23 13.60 -7.57 -2.24
N ILE A 24 14.55 -8.31 -2.80
CA ILE A 24 14.73 -9.77 -2.57
C ILE A 24 14.97 -10.17 -1.11
N TYR A 25 15.44 -9.25 -0.28
CA TYR A 25 15.69 -9.49 1.15
C TYR A 25 14.45 -9.32 2.04
N GLN A 26 13.31 -8.89 1.49
CA GLN A 26 12.05 -8.87 2.24
C GLN A 26 11.52 -10.29 2.46
N ARG A 27 10.80 -10.49 3.57
CA ARG A 27 10.13 -11.76 3.84
C ARG A 27 9.02 -12.04 2.83
N ASN A 28 8.72 -13.32 2.62
CA ASN A 28 7.62 -13.76 1.78
C ASN A 28 6.27 -13.19 2.24
N TYR A 29 5.26 -13.28 1.38
CA TYR A 29 3.89 -13.00 1.77
C TYR A 29 3.44 -14.00 2.84
N GLU A 30 2.95 -13.50 3.97
CA GLU A 30 2.65 -14.28 5.18
C GLU A 30 1.29 -13.91 5.80
N TRP A 31 0.62 -12.85 5.32
CA TRP A 31 -0.75 -12.56 5.77
C TRP A 31 -1.70 -13.70 5.39
N GLY A 32 -2.37 -14.25 6.40
CA GLY A 32 -3.37 -15.29 6.26
C GLY A 32 -4.78 -14.71 6.27
N GLU A 33 -5.75 -15.61 6.38
CA GLU A 33 -7.17 -15.24 6.47
C GLU A 33 -7.47 -14.18 7.55
N PRO A 34 -6.90 -14.23 8.78
CA PRO A 34 -7.23 -13.25 9.82
C PRO A 34 -6.85 -11.82 9.43
N GLU A 35 -5.62 -11.60 8.93
CA GLU A 35 -5.14 -10.27 8.56
C GLU A 35 -5.86 -9.72 7.32
N ILE A 36 -6.13 -10.59 6.34
CA ILE A 36 -6.86 -10.23 5.12
C ILE A 36 -8.30 -9.84 5.48
N THR A 37 -8.97 -10.64 6.32
CA THR A 37 -10.34 -10.37 6.75
C THR A 37 -10.42 -9.07 7.53
N GLN A 38 -9.46 -8.81 8.42
CA GLN A 38 -9.41 -7.55 9.15
C GLN A 38 -9.25 -6.35 8.22
N LEU A 39 -8.34 -6.42 7.24
CA LEU A 39 -8.15 -5.34 6.26
C LEU A 39 -9.46 -5.05 5.49
N ILE A 40 -10.15 -6.09 5.03
CA ILE A 40 -11.41 -5.95 4.30
C ILE A 40 -12.49 -5.37 5.20
N GLN A 41 -12.62 -5.87 6.44
CA GLN A 41 -13.63 -5.42 7.37
C GLN A 41 -13.43 -3.94 7.72
N ASP A 42 -12.19 -3.50 7.93
CA ASP A 42 -11.90 -2.09 8.18
C ASP A 42 -12.33 -1.19 7.03
N ILE A 43 -12.11 -1.62 5.78
CA ILE A 43 -12.56 -0.91 4.57
C ILE A 43 -14.09 -0.85 4.51
N VAL A 44 -14.78 -1.98 4.77
CA VAL A 44 -16.24 -2.06 4.77
C VAL A 44 -16.84 -1.18 5.86
N ASP A 45 -16.32 -1.25 7.08
CA ASP A 45 -16.77 -0.46 8.22
C ASP A 45 -16.63 1.03 7.96
N TYR A 46 -15.55 1.43 7.28
CA TYR A 46 -15.38 2.81 6.85
C TYR A 46 -16.43 3.23 5.81
N LEU A 47 -16.69 2.39 4.79
CA LEU A 47 -17.69 2.69 3.75
C LEU A 47 -19.11 2.82 4.30
N LEU A 48 -19.42 2.13 5.40
CA LEU A 48 -20.73 2.16 6.07
C LEU A 48 -20.90 3.36 7.03
N LYS A 49 -19.82 4.04 7.43
CA LYS A 49 -19.87 5.24 8.27
C LYS A 49 -20.23 6.49 7.45
N SER A 50 -20.77 7.52 8.11
CA SER A 50 -21.02 8.82 7.50
C SER A 50 -19.71 9.43 6.97
N LYS A 51 -19.74 9.95 5.73
CA LYS A 51 -18.58 10.28 4.87
C LYS A 51 -17.69 11.46 5.34
N ASP A 52 -17.76 11.86 6.60
CA ASP A 52 -17.10 13.08 7.09
C ASP A 52 -15.68 12.85 7.59
N THR A 53 -15.16 11.62 7.51
CA THR A 53 -13.78 11.30 7.93
C THR A 53 -13.04 10.53 6.84
N GLU A 54 -11.72 10.68 6.78
CA GLU A 54 -10.83 9.85 5.96
C GLU A 54 -10.37 8.64 6.77
N TYR A 55 -10.31 7.46 6.15
CA TYR A 55 -9.74 6.28 6.79
C TYR A 55 -8.25 6.14 6.47
N TYR A 56 -7.45 6.06 7.51
CA TYR A 56 -6.01 5.82 7.41
C TYR A 56 -5.72 4.32 7.46
N ILE A 57 -5.39 3.75 6.30
CA ILE A 57 -5.10 2.31 6.12
C ILE A 57 -3.66 1.92 6.52
N GLY A 58 -2.79 2.91 6.73
CA GLY A 58 -1.41 2.74 7.19
C GLY A 58 -0.35 3.37 6.28
N SER A 59 0.91 3.26 6.71
CA SER A 59 2.08 3.85 6.05
C SER A 59 2.85 2.87 5.18
N LEU A 60 3.28 3.28 4.00
CA LEU A 60 4.28 2.55 3.21
C LEU A 60 5.65 3.23 3.40
N ILE A 61 6.61 2.51 3.98
CA ILE A 61 7.97 3.05 4.16
C ILE A 61 8.83 2.57 3.02
N VAL A 62 9.47 3.51 2.33
CA VAL A 62 10.22 3.22 1.10
C VAL A 62 11.60 3.87 1.11
N TYR A 63 12.53 3.25 0.40
CA TYR A 63 13.80 3.83 -0.01
C TYR A 63 13.71 4.28 -1.47
N GLU A 64 13.86 5.58 -1.69
CA GLU A 64 13.87 6.15 -3.05
C GLU A 64 15.24 5.92 -3.69
N ARG A 65 15.27 5.12 -4.76
CA ARG A 65 16.45 4.92 -5.61
C ARG A 65 16.28 5.70 -6.91
N LYS A 66 17.25 6.56 -7.18
CA LYS A 66 17.37 7.24 -8.48
C LYS A 66 18.31 6.44 -9.37
N LEU A 67 17.80 5.97 -10.50
CA LEU A 67 18.56 5.26 -11.53
C LEU A 67 18.48 6.06 -12.83
N GLY A 68 19.39 7.02 -13.00
CA GLY A 68 19.31 7.97 -14.12
C GLY A 68 18.10 8.89 -13.98
N SER A 69 17.23 8.90 -14.99
CA SER A 69 15.94 9.62 -14.97
C SER A 69 14.85 8.91 -14.18
N ASP A 70 15.02 7.62 -13.91
CA ASP A 70 13.98 6.79 -13.32
C ASP A 70 14.08 6.80 -11.80
N VAL A 71 12.93 6.79 -11.15
CA VAL A 71 12.83 6.72 -9.69
C VAL A 71 12.09 5.44 -9.33
N LYS A 72 12.74 4.60 -8.51
CA LYS A 72 12.14 3.40 -7.93
C LYS A 72 12.01 3.56 -6.43
N TYR A 73 10.93 3.02 -5.88
CA TYR A 73 10.66 3.04 -4.45
C TYR A 73 10.76 1.62 -3.89
N GLU A 74 11.90 1.28 -3.30
CA GLU A 74 12.08 -0.02 -2.65
C GLU A 74 11.33 -0.06 -1.33
N ILE A 75 10.48 -1.06 -1.15
CA ILE A 75 9.65 -1.18 0.04
C ILE A 75 10.49 -1.68 1.22
N ILE A 76 10.49 -0.90 2.30
CA ILE A 76 11.10 -1.23 3.60
C ILE A 76 10.04 -1.83 4.52
N ASP A 77 8.85 -1.22 4.59
CA ASP A 77 7.74 -1.66 5.43
C ASP A 77 6.38 -1.40 4.75
N GLY A 78 5.37 -2.18 5.13
CA GLY A 78 4.02 -2.15 4.55
C GLY A 78 3.81 -3.12 3.39
N GLN A 79 4.79 -4.00 3.11
CA GLN A 79 4.76 -4.90 1.94
C GLN A 79 3.58 -5.88 1.91
N GLN A 80 3.17 -6.42 3.06
CA GLN A 80 2.08 -7.39 3.14
C GLN A 80 0.76 -6.73 2.76
N ARG A 81 0.45 -5.59 3.40
CA ARG A 81 -0.71 -4.77 3.09
C ARG A 81 -0.74 -4.32 1.64
N LEU A 82 0.39 -3.83 1.10
CA LEU A 82 0.45 -3.43 -0.30
C LEU A 82 0.14 -4.61 -1.22
N THR A 83 0.73 -5.78 -0.95
CA THR A 83 0.49 -7.00 -1.73
C THR A 83 -0.96 -7.44 -1.67
N THR A 84 -1.58 -7.47 -0.49
CA THR A 84 -3.01 -7.79 -0.32
C THR A 84 -3.89 -6.81 -1.08
N LEU A 85 -3.62 -5.51 -1.00
CA LEU A 85 -4.35 -4.50 -1.76
C LEU A 85 -4.19 -4.68 -3.28
N THR A 86 -2.99 -5.02 -3.76
CA THR A 86 -2.76 -5.35 -5.17
C THR A 86 -3.63 -6.52 -5.62
N ILE A 87 -3.66 -7.61 -4.84
CA ILE A 87 -4.46 -8.81 -5.14
C ILE A 87 -5.95 -8.46 -5.15
N LEU A 88 -6.44 -7.73 -4.13
CA LEU A 88 -7.84 -7.30 -4.07
C LEU A 88 -8.23 -6.45 -5.27
N LEU A 89 -7.38 -5.50 -5.66
CA LEU A 89 -7.63 -4.67 -6.84
C LEU A 89 -7.66 -5.47 -8.14
N ASP A 90 -6.82 -6.50 -8.27
CA ASP A 90 -6.82 -7.39 -9.43
C ASP A 90 -8.11 -8.21 -9.51
N VAL A 91 -8.53 -8.81 -8.37
CA VAL A 91 -9.79 -9.57 -8.28
C VAL A 91 -11.02 -8.71 -8.56
N ILE A 92 -11.04 -7.46 -8.06
CA ILE A 92 -12.18 -6.54 -8.27
C ILE A 92 -12.22 -6.05 -9.73
N LYS A 93 -11.08 -5.81 -10.37
CA LYS A 93 -11.00 -5.36 -11.77
C LYS A 93 -11.35 -6.45 -12.79
N LEU A 94 -11.29 -7.73 -12.40
CA LEU A 94 -11.63 -8.88 -13.24
C LEU A 94 -13.15 -9.14 -13.37
N ASN A 95 -13.99 -8.27 -12.80
CA ASN A 95 -15.44 -8.22 -12.98
C ASN A 95 -15.88 -6.89 -13.58
#